data_AF-A0A7C6J411-F1
#
_entry.id   AF-A0A7C6J411-F1
#
_cell.length_a   1.000
_cell.length_b   1.000
_cell.length_c   1.000
_cell.angle_alpha   90.00
_cell.angle_beta   90.00
_cell.angle_gamma   90.00
#
_symmetry.space_group_name_H-M   'P 1'
#
loop_
_entity.id
_entity.type
_entity.pdbx_description
1 polymer ?
#
loop_
_entity_poly.entity_id
_entity_poly.type
_entity_poly.pdbx_seq_one_letter_code
_entity_poly.pdbx_strand_id
1 'polypeptide(L)'
;MRQRVFIFFILVLGLVLAGFVLNNHLQTAREKEIITGFAVLIAGEDPTVAQVVAYVDEYIEAVTKENAATMVLGLEQVQQANLAQWQQRYEDEDLQRNLWQIYGDRWSPQEIIKRAQARTADGKLLELLQETIENGYKVETAEGQYFPVIDYTFYRRYHEAVPPEVAAYLELMAVESEDPPVKDAALMIGWDEILRRAANQERFLRIQGAQVRGRGAGDVEGCRAYRTAIVQAVRGLLKRYLGFALYGCNNTPLFDYWTKEMDPEARRAYAEYLSHAEDGEFSTQIKAYLDVLAENDYRLTPAVDAYRKQVFSTW
;
A
#
# COMPACT_ATOMS: atom_id res chain seq x y z
N MET A 1 -37.26 -27.57 -46.56
CA MET A 1 -35.99 -27.77 -45.81
C MET A 1 -35.53 -26.51 -45.07
N ARG A 2 -35.43 -25.34 -45.74
CA ARG A 2 -34.98 -24.06 -45.13
C ARG A 2 -35.73 -23.61 -43.86
N GLN A 3 -37.06 -23.74 -43.81
CA GLN A 3 -37.86 -23.30 -42.65
C GLN A 3 -37.63 -24.14 -41.38
N ARG A 4 -37.42 -25.46 -41.52
CA ARG A 4 -37.16 -26.35 -40.38
C ARG A 4 -35.76 -26.14 -39.79
N VAL A 5 -34.78 -25.82 -40.64
CA VAL A 5 -33.42 -25.45 -40.22
C VAL A 5 -33.43 -24.13 -39.45
N PHE A 6 -34.20 -23.14 -39.90
CA PHE A 6 -34.30 -21.84 -39.24
C PHE A 6 -34.95 -21.91 -37.84
N ILE A 7 -36.02 -22.71 -37.68
CA ILE A 7 -36.67 -22.93 -36.37
C ILE A 7 -35.73 -23.66 -35.39
N PHE A 8 -34.94 -24.62 -35.88
CA PHE A 8 -33.97 -25.34 -35.05
C PHE A 8 -32.84 -24.42 -34.55
N PHE A 9 -32.36 -23.49 -35.39
CA PHE A 9 -31.37 -22.48 -34.98
C PHE A 9 -31.91 -21.53 -33.90
N ILE A 10 -33.17 -21.10 -33.97
CA ILE A 10 -33.78 -20.23 -32.95
C ILE A 10 -33.94 -20.96 -31.61
N LEU A 11 -34.32 -22.24 -31.62
CA LEU A 11 -34.44 -23.07 -30.41
C LEU A 11 -33.09 -23.32 -29.74
N VAL A 12 -32.04 -23.63 -30.53
CA VAL A 12 -30.68 -23.79 -30.00
C VAL A 12 -30.15 -22.48 -29.43
N LEU A 13 -30.36 -21.35 -30.11
CA LEU A 13 -29.97 -20.03 -29.61
C LEU A 13 -30.71 -19.68 -28.32
N GLY A 14 -32.00 -19.99 -28.23
CA GLY A 14 -32.82 -19.78 -27.02
C GLY A 14 -32.38 -20.63 -25.83
N LEU A 15 -31.96 -21.88 -26.04
CA LEU A 15 -31.42 -22.75 -24.99
C LEU A 15 -30.03 -22.31 -24.51
N VAL A 16 -29.17 -21.85 -25.44
CA VAL A 16 -27.87 -21.27 -25.09
C VAL A 16 -28.03 -19.97 -24.30
N LEU A 17 -28.96 -19.09 -24.71
CA LEU A 17 -29.30 -17.88 -23.97
C LEU A 17 -29.87 -18.18 -22.58
N ALA A 18 -30.80 -19.14 -22.46
CA ALA A 18 -31.36 -19.53 -21.16
C ALA A 18 -30.32 -20.17 -20.24
N GLY A 19 -29.44 -21.02 -20.77
CA GLY A 19 -28.32 -21.60 -20.03
C GLY A 19 -27.32 -20.54 -19.56
N PHE A 20 -27.00 -19.57 -20.40
CA PHE A 20 -26.15 -18.43 -20.06
C PHE A 20 -26.76 -17.57 -18.94
N VAL A 21 -28.06 -17.26 -19.03
CA VAL A 21 -28.78 -16.49 -17.99
C VAL A 21 -28.83 -17.24 -16.66
N LEU A 22 -29.11 -18.55 -16.67
CA LEU A 22 -29.14 -19.36 -15.45
C LEU A 22 -27.76 -19.46 -14.81
N ASN A 23 -26.71 -19.67 -15.62
CA ASN A 23 -25.33 -19.73 -15.14
C ASN A 23 -24.90 -18.41 -14.49
N ASN A 24 -25.22 -17.28 -15.11
CA ASN A 24 -24.93 -15.96 -14.55
C ASN A 24 -25.68 -15.75 -13.22
N HIS A 25 -26.96 -16.12 -13.12
CA HIS A 25 -27.71 -15.99 -11.87
C HIS A 25 -27.12 -16.83 -10.73
N LEU A 26 -26.70 -18.07 -11.01
CA LEU A 26 -26.05 -18.93 -10.02
C LEU A 26 -24.69 -18.36 -9.58
N GLN A 27 -23.91 -17.83 -10.52
CA GLN A 27 -22.63 -17.18 -10.22
C GLN A 27 -22.81 -15.94 -9.34
N THR A 28 -23.78 -15.07 -9.66
CA THR A 28 -24.08 -13.88 -8.85
C THR A 28 -24.58 -14.25 -7.44
N ALA A 29 -25.40 -15.29 -7.31
CA ALA A 29 -25.87 -15.76 -6.01
C ALA A 29 -24.71 -16.28 -5.14
N ARG A 30 -23.82 -17.10 -5.73
CA ARG A 30 -22.63 -17.62 -5.07
C ARG A 30 -21.67 -16.50 -4.64
N GLU A 31 -21.41 -15.54 -5.53
CA GLU A 31 -20.57 -14.38 -5.23
C GLU A 31 -21.12 -13.55 -4.07
N LYS A 32 -22.44 -13.33 -4.03
CA LYS A 32 -23.10 -12.63 -2.93
C LYS A 32 -22.95 -13.38 -1.60
N GLU A 33 -23.05 -14.70 -1.62
CA GLU A 33 -22.83 -15.55 -0.44
C GLU A 33 -21.40 -15.44 0.06
N ILE A 34 -20.41 -15.50 -0.84
CA ILE A 34 -18.98 -15.33 -0.52
C ILE A 34 -18.74 -13.97 0.14
N ILE A 35 -19.22 -12.88 -0.45
CA ILE A 35 -18.95 -11.54 0.09
C ILE A 35 -19.68 -11.30 1.42
N THR A 36 -20.86 -11.88 1.58
CA THR A 36 -21.56 -11.86 2.87
C THR A 36 -20.80 -12.65 3.93
N GLY A 37 -20.30 -13.83 3.58
CA GLY A 37 -19.47 -14.67 4.45
C GLY A 37 -18.18 -13.97 4.86
N PHE A 38 -17.50 -13.33 3.90
CA PHE A 38 -16.32 -12.51 4.17
C PHE A 38 -16.62 -11.36 5.12
N ALA A 39 -17.71 -10.62 4.89
CA ALA A 39 -18.12 -9.51 5.76
C ALA A 39 -18.42 -9.98 7.19
N VAL A 40 -19.06 -11.15 7.35
CA VAL A 40 -19.29 -11.77 8.67
C VAL A 40 -17.98 -12.17 9.33
N LEU A 41 -17.03 -12.74 8.58
CA LEU A 41 -15.73 -13.14 9.09
C LEU A 41 -14.97 -11.94 9.67
N ILE A 42 -14.82 -10.86 8.91
CA ILE A 42 -14.04 -9.69 9.34
C ILE A 42 -14.75 -8.83 10.40
N ALA A 43 -16.07 -9.00 10.56
CA ALA A 43 -16.86 -8.35 11.61
C ALA A 43 -16.95 -9.20 12.90
N GLY A 44 -16.35 -10.39 12.92
CA GLY A 44 -16.30 -11.26 14.09
C GLY A 44 -15.54 -10.63 15.27
N GLU A 45 -15.65 -11.26 16.44
CA GLU A 45 -14.82 -10.91 17.59
C GLU A 45 -13.39 -11.39 17.33
N ASP A 46 -12.46 -10.45 17.15
CA ASP A 46 -11.03 -10.68 16.95
C ASP A 46 -10.68 -11.60 15.75
N PRO A 47 -11.00 -11.20 14.50
CA PRO A 47 -10.71 -12.00 13.32
C PRO A 47 -9.20 -12.16 13.15
N THR A 48 -8.72 -13.40 13.13
CA THR A 48 -7.29 -13.66 12.91
C THR A 48 -6.93 -13.45 11.45
N VAL A 49 -5.74 -12.93 11.21
CA VAL A 49 -5.24 -12.73 9.84
C VAL A 49 -5.22 -14.04 9.05
N ALA A 50 -4.82 -15.15 9.67
CA ALA A 50 -4.78 -16.48 9.04
C ALA A 50 -6.14 -16.93 8.51
N GLN A 51 -7.23 -16.72 9.27
CA GLN A 51 -8.58 -17.06 8.82
C GLN A 51 -8.98 -16.22 7.62
N VAL A 52 -8.64 -14.93 7.62
CA VAL A 52 -8.97 -14.02 6.52
C VAL A 52 -8.14 -14.35 5.28
N VAL A 53 -6.84 -14.61 5.40
CA VAL A 53 -5.98 -15.08 4.31
C VAL A 53 -6.54 -16.36 3.70
N ALA A 54 -6.88 -17.36 4.52
CA ALA A 54 -7.46 -18.62 4.04
C ALA A 54 -8.76 -18.39 3.26
N TYR A 55 -9.64 -17.51 3.75
CA TYR A 55 -10.87 -17.17 3.07
C TYR A 55 -10.63 -16.44 1.74
N VAL A 56 -9.69 -15.49 1.71
CA VAL A 56 -9.30 -14.79 0.48
C VAL A 56 -8.77 -15.79 -0.53
N ASP A 57 -7.82 -16.63 -0.12
CA ASP A 57 -7.18 -17.62 -0.99
C ASP A 57 -8.18 -18.61 -1.60
N GLU A 58 -9.18 -19.04 -0.82
CA GLU A 58 -10.20 -19.97 -1.27
C GLU A 58 -11.16 -19.36 -2.30
N TYR A 59 -11.53 -18.09 -2.14
CA TYR A 59 -12.67 -17.51 -2.85
C TYR A 59 -12.34 -16.37 -3.82
N ILE A 60 -11.12 -15.85 -3.85
CA ILE A 60 -10.78 -14.66 -4.65
C ILE A 60 -11.02 -14.85 -6.15
N GLU A 61 -10.80 -16.05 -6.69
CA GLU A 61 -11.06 -16.39 -8.10
C GLU A 61 -12.54 -16.67 -8.42
N ALA A 62 -13.40 -16.76 -7.39
CA ALA A 62 -14.82 -17.05 -7.54
C ALA A 62 -15.70 -15.79 -7.53
N VAL A 63 -15.11 -14.61 -7.43
CA VAL A 63 -15.80 -13.32 -7.36
C VAL A 63 -15.34 -12.37 -8.47
N THR A 64 -16.09 -11.30 -8.72
CA THR A 64 -15.66 -10.21 -9.60
C THR A 64 -14.43 -9.50 -9.02
N LYS A 65 -13.68 -8.80 -9.88
CA LYS A 65 -12.50 -8.05 -9.45
C LYS A 65 -12.84 -7.01 -8.37
N GLU A 66 -13.99 -6.36 -8.47
CA GLU A 66 -14.46 -5.38 -7.49
C GLU A 66 -14.69 -6.02 -6.10
N ASN A 67 -15.22 -7.24 -6.07
CA ASN A 67 -15.43 -7.99 -4.84
C ASN A 67 -14.12 -8.58 -4.31
N ALA A 68 -13.21 -9.03 -5.20
CA ALA A 68 -11.85 -9.40 -4.83
C ALA A 68 -11.10 -8.21 -4.19
N ALA A 69 -11.26 -7.00 -4.71
CA ALA A 69 -10.71 -5.78 -4.09
C ALA A 69 -11.25 -5.55 -2.68
N THR A 70 -12.55 -5.76 -2.48
CA THR A 70 -13.17 -5.67 -1.15
C THR A 70 -12.55 -6.68 -0.18
N MET A 71 -12.33 -7.92 -0.65
CA MET A 71 -11.69 -8.96 0.14
C MET A 71 -10.23 -8.64 0.49
N VAL A 72 -9.45 -8.21 -0.49
CA VAL A 72 -8.01 -7.89 -0.30
C VAL A 72 -7.80 -6.66 0.60
N LEU A 73 -8.59 -5.60 0.41
CA LEU A 73 -8.51 -4.42 1.29
C LEU A 73 -9.10 -4.70 2.69
N GLY A 74 -10.04 -5.64 2.80
CA GLY A 74 -10.49 -6.14 4.10
C GLY A 74 -9.39 -6.89 4.84
N LEU A 75 -8.61 -7.72 4.14
CA LEU A 75 -7.42 -8.37 4.71
C LEU A 75 -6.39 -7.35 5.20
N GLU A 76 -6.12 -6.30 4.42
CA GLU A 76 -5.24 -5.19 4.84
C GLU A 76 -5.71 -4.53 6.12
N GLN A 77 -7.01 -4.26 6.25
CA GLN A 77 -7.59 -3.68 7.47
C GLN A 77 -7.44 -4.62 8.68
N VAL A 78 -7.67 -5.93 8.50
CA VAL A 78 -7.51 -6.91 9.59
C VAL A 78 -6.05 -7.03 10.00
N GLN A 79 -5.10 -7.02 9.06
CA GLN A 79 -3.67 -6.98 9.38
C GLN A 79 -3.30 -5.73 10.19
N GLN A 80 -3.76 -4.55 9.76
CA GLN A 80 -3.52 -3.30 10.48
C GLN A 80 -4.08 -3.34 11.91
N ALA A 81 -5.31 -3.87 12.08
CA ALA A 81 -5.96 -3.99 13.39
C ALA A 81 -5.27 -4.99 14.32
N ASN A 82 -4.70 -6.07 13.77
CA ASN A 82 -4.01 -7.11 14.52
C ASN A 82 -2.54 -6.75 14.83
N LEU A 83 -1.97 -5.71 14.20
CA LEU A 83 -0.55 -5.42 14.26
C LEU A 83 -0.02 -5.23 15.70
N ALA A 84 -0.80 -4.57 16.56
CA ALA A 84 -0.41 -4.38 17.97
C ALA A 84 -0.26 -5.71 18.73
N GLN A 85 -1.20 -6.64 18.52
CA GLN A 85 -1.12 -7.97 19.14
C GLN A 85 0.07 -8.76 18.59
N TRP A 86 0.36 -8.65 17.29
CA TRP A 86 1.55 -9.25 16.68
C TRP A 86 2.85 -8.66 17.22
N GLN A 87 2.91 -7.35 17.43
CA GLN A 87 4.08 -6.69 18.01
C GLN A 87 4.33 -7.13 19.45
N GLN A 88 3.26 -7.32 20.24
CA GLN A 88 3.37 -7.84 21.60
C GLN A 88 4.01 -9.24 21.65
N ARG A 89 3.75 -10.10 20.66
CA ARG A 89 4.41 -11.43 20.56
C ARG A 89 5.93 -11.31 20.39
N TYR A 90 6.43 -10.17 19.94
CA TYR A 90 7.84 -9.90 19.73
C TYR A 90 8.53 -9.26 20.94
N GLU A 91 7.81 -8.86 21.99
CA GLU A 91 8.39 -8.18 23.17
C GLU A 91 9.19 -9.10 24.10
N ASP A 92 9.14 -10.41 23.90
CA ASP A 92 9.88 -11.38 24.70
C ASP A 92 11.41 -11.20 24.57
N GLU A 93 12.11 -11.09 25.70
CA GLU A 93 13.55 -10.79 25.72
C GLU A 93 14.41 -11.91 25.12
N ASP A 94 14.02 -13.18 25.33
CA ASP A 94 14.75 -14.32 24.80
C ASP A 94 14.61 -14.37 23.28
N LEU A 95 13.41 -14.09 22.77
CA LEU A 95 13.11 -13.93 21.36
C LEU A 95 13.94 -12.79 20.74
N GLN A 96 13.94 -11.60 21.34
CA GLN A 96 14.74 -10.46 20.84
C GLN A 96 16.23 -10.79 20.75
N ARG A 97 16.80 -11.44 21.77
CA ARG A 97 18.21 -11.87 21.75
C ARG A 97 18.48 -12.90 20.66
N ASN A 98 17.54 -13.81 20.40
CA ASN A 98 17.67 -14.78 19.32
C ASN A 98 17.59 -14.11 17.94
N LEU A 99 16.63 -13.19 17.74
CA LEU A 99 16.48 -12.43 16.50
C LEU A 99 17.74 -11.62 16.18
N TRP A 100 18.35 -10.98 17.18
CA TRP A 100 19.62 -10.26 17.03
C TRP A 100 20.74 -11.14 16.43
N GLN A 101 20.73 -12.43 16.72
CA GLN A 101 21.75 -13.37 16.25
C GLN A 101 21.47 -13.92 14.85
N ILE A 102 20.24 -13.86 14.35
CA ILE A 102 19.83 -14.52 13.10
C ILE A 102 19.31 -13.57 12.01
N TYR A 103 18.89 -12.34 12.34
CA TYR A 103 18.22 -11.44 11.41
C TYR A 103 19.08 -11.13 10.16
N GLY A 104 20.37 -10.83 10.36
CA GLY A 104 21.29 -10.40 9.30
C GLY A 104 21.11 -8.94 8.92
N ASP A 105 21.58 -8.55 7.73
CA ASP A 105 21.62 -7.13 7.33
C ASP A 105 20.24 -6.58 6.89
N ARG A 106 19.38 -7.45 6.36
CA ARG A 106 18.04 -7.10 5.88
C ARG A 106 17.09 -8.27 6.03
N TRP A 107 15.80 -7.98 6.08
CA TRP A 107 14.76 -8.99 6.06
C TRP A 107 14.90 -9.93 4.85
N SER A 108 14.90 -11.24 5.12
CA SER A 108 14.88 -12.28 4.12
C SER A 108 14.15 -13.49 4.70
N PRO A 109 12.90 -13.75 4.28
CA PRO A 109 12.08 -14.85 4.83
C PRO A 109 12.79 -16.20 4.77
N GLN A 110 13.42 -16.51 3.63
CA GLN A 110 14.07 -17.81 3.44
C GLN A 110 15.33 -17.96 4.32
N GLU A 111 16.16 -16.92 4.38
CA GLU A 111 17.40 -16.97 5.16
C GLU A 111 17.14 -16.92 6.66
N ILE A 112 16.17 -16.14 7.13
CA ILE A 112 15.86 -16.07 8.57
C ILE A 112 15.30 -17.41 9.08
N ILE A 113 14.45 -18.07 8.30
CA ILE A 113 13.92 -19.40 8.62
C ILE A 113 15.04 -20.43 8.70
N LYS A 114 15.93 -20.45 7.70
CA LYS A 114 17.10 -21.33 7.67
C LYS A 114 18.02 -21.13 8.89
N ARG A 115 18.25 -19.87 9.29
CA ARG A 115 19.08 -19.56 10.47
C ARG A 115 18.39 -19.91 11.77
N ALA A 116 17.07 -19.71 11.88
CA ALA A 116 16.28 -20.15 13.03
C ALA A 116 16.36 -21.67 13.20
N GLN A 117 16.12 -22.44 12.12
CA GLN A 117 16.24 -23.90 12.11
C GLN A 117 17.61 -24.42 12.59
N ALA A 118 18.69 -23.73 12.22
CA ALA A 118 20.04 -24.13 12.61
C ALA A 118 20.36 -23.85 14.09
N ARG A 119 19.58 -23.00 14.77
CA ARG A 119 19.96 -22.44 16.08
C ARG A 119 19.02 -22.84 17.22
N THR A 120 17.73 -22.99 16.97
CA THR A 120 16.74 -23.23 18.04
C THR A 120 16.33 -24.69 18.10
N ALA A 121 16.65 -25.37 19.20
CA ALA A 121 16.25 -26.75 19.44
C ALA A 121 14.77 -26.89 19.88
N ASP A 122 14.14 -25.81 20.35
CA ASP A 122 12.79 -25.81 20.92
C ASP A 122 11.68 -25.44 19.92
N GLY A 123 12.03 -25.10 18.67
CA GLY A 123 11.10 -24.88 17.56
C GLY A 123 10.26 -23.59 17.60
N LYS A 124 10.09 -22.97 18.77
CA LYS A 124 9.18 -21.83 18.98
C LYS A 124 9.49 -20.60 18.14
N LEU A 125 10.77 -20.22 18.04
CA LEU A 125 11.19 -19.09 17.19
C LEU A 125 10.88 -19.36 15.71
N LEU A 126 11.13 -20.59 15.27
CA LEU A 126 10.86 -21.01 13.90
C LEU A 126 9.36 -20.94 13.61
N GLU A 127 8.53 -21.50 14.49
CA GLU A 127 7.07 -21.45 14.38
C GLU A 127 6.57 -20.00 14.32
N LEU A 128 7.02 -19.11 15.22
CA LEU A 128 6.63 -17.70 15.22
C LEU A 128 7.01 -16.99 13.90
N LEU A 129 8.21 -17.22 13.38
CA LEU A 129 8.66 -16.62 12.13
C LEU A 129 7.88 -17.15 10.92
N GLN A 130 7.55 -18.44 10.90
CA GLN A 130 6.70 -19.03 9.85
C GLN A 130 5.30 -18.43 9.89
N GLU A 131 4.68 -18.39 11.07
CA GLU A 131 3.37 -17.76 11.24
C GLU A 131 3.41 -16.28 10.84
N THR A 132 4.47 -15.54 11.17
CA THR A 132 4.65 -14.14 10.77
C THR A 132 4.59 -13.99 9.25
N ILE A 133 5.33 -14.83 8.52
CA ILE A 133 5.37 -14.82 7.05
C ILE A 133 4.02 -15.25 6.45
N GLU A 134 3.42 -16.33 6.96
CA GLU A 134 2.14 -16.87 6.48
C GLU A 134 0.97 -15.90 6.68
N ASN A 135 1.05 -15.04 7.69
CA ASN A 135 0.09 -13.97 7.95
C ASN A 135 0.43 -12.67 7.21
N GLY A 136 1.40 -12.68 6.28
CA GLY A 136 1.73 -11.52 5.44
C GLY A 136 2.43 -10.38 6.19
N TYR A 137 3.13 -10.71 7.27
CA TYR A 137 4.02 -9.79 7.96
C TYR A 137 5.49 -10.09 7.64
N LYS A 138 6.32 -9.08 7.87
CA LYS A 138 7.78 -9.19 7.91
C LYS A 138 8.32 -8.60 9.19
N VAL A 139 9.52 -8.99 9.57
CA VAL A 139 10.20 -8.40 10.74
C VAL A 139 11.03 -7.22 10.28
N GLU A 140 10.84 -6.08 10.93
CA GLU A 140 11.67 -4.88 10.83
C GLU A 140 12.46 -4.66 12.11
N THR A 141 13.42 -3.74 12.04
CA THR A 141 14.15 -3.28 13.22
C THR A 141 14.34 -1.76 13.24
N ALA A 142 14.20 -1.20 14.45
CA ALA A 142 14.48 0.19 14.81
C ALA A 142 14.96 0.23 16.26
N GLU A 143 15.92 1.09 16.57
CA GLU A 143 16.51 1.24 17.91
C GLU A 143 16.98 -0.10 18.57
N GLY A 144 17.37 -1.08 17.76
CA GLY A 144 17.83 -2.40 18.24
C GLY A 144 16.71 -3.35 18.69
N GLN A 145 15.44 -2.99 18.48
CA GLN A 145 14.28 -3.87 18.68
C GLN A 145 13.82 -4.45 17.35
N TYR A 146 13.32 -5.68 17.38
CA TYR A 146 12.72 -6.37 16.24
C TYR A 146 11.22 -6.45 16.41
N PHE A 147 10.45 -6.09 15.38
CA PHE A 147 9.00 -6.10 15.45
C PHE A 147 8.38 -6.38 14.08
N PRO A 148 7.19 -7.01 14.03
CA PRO A 148 6.49 -7.24 12.79
C PRO A 148 5.90 -5.93 12.26
N VAL A 149 5.92 -5.82 10.93
CA VAL A 149 5.19 -4.84 10.12
C VAL A 149 4.54 -5.58 8.95
N ILE A 150 3.57 -4.95 8.30
CA ILE A 150 2.92 -5.55 7.12
C ILE A 150 3.94 -5.65 5.98
N ASP A 151 4.05 -6.85 5.40
CA ASP A 151 4.81 -7.09 4.18
C ASP A 151 3.87 -6.86 2.98
N TYR A 152 3.91 -5.66 2.40
CA TYR A 152 3.02 -5.37 1.28
C TYR A 152 3.36 -6.17 0.01
N THR A 153 4.54 -6.80 -0.07
CA THR A 153 4.86 -7.71 -1.17
C THR A 153 4.02 -8.98 -1.13
N PHE A 154 3.47 -9.34 0.03
CA PHE A 154 2.53 -10.45 0.20
C PHE A 154 1.33 -10.33 -0.75
N TYR A 155 0.85 -9.11 -0.99
CA TYR A 155 -0.31 -8.85 -1.84
C TYR A 155 -0.08 -9.07 -3.34
N ARG A 156 1.18 -9.19 -3.79
CA ARG A 156 1.51 -9.43 -5.20
C ARG A 156 0.83 -10.69 -5.75
N ARG A 157 0.53 -11.67 -4.89
CA ARG A 157 -0.21 -12.90 -5.23
C ARG A 157 -1.66 -12.66 -5.69
N TYR A 158 -2.26 -11.52 -5.35
CA TYR A 158 -3.65 -11.19 -5.68
C TYR A 158 -3.79 -10.19 -6.84
N HIS A 159 -2.67 -9.70 -7.40
CA HIS A 159 -2.68 -8.63 -8.41
C HIS A 159 -3.53 -8.95 -9.64
N GLU A 160 -3.57 -10.20 -10.08
CA GLU A 160 -4.35 -10.61 -11.26
C GLU A 160 -5.86 -10.63 -10.99
N ALA A 161 -6.25 -10.92 -9.74
CA ALA A 161 -7.65 -11.06 -9.33
C ALA A 161 -8.32 -9.72 -8.98
N VAL A 162 -7.56 -8.67 -8.70
CA VAL A 162 -8.09 -7.33 -8.35
C VAL A 162 -8.13 -6.37 -9.56
N PRO A 163 -8.82 -5.22 -9.46
CA PRO A 163 -8.76 -4.16 -10.46
C PRO A 163 -7.33 -3.58 -10.53
N PRO A 164 -6.86 -3.15 -11.71
CA PRO A 164 -5.51 -2.62 -11.89
C PRO A 164 -5.14 -1.48 -10.93
N GLU A 165 -6.09 -0.62 -10.58
CA GLU A 165 -5.92 0.48 -9.63
C GLU A 165 -5.66 0.01 -8.19
N VAL A 166 -6.21 -1.13 -7.78
CA VAL A 166 -5.95 -1.71 -6.45
C VAL A 166 -4.58 -2.38 -6.44
N ALA A 167 -4.22 -3.12 -7.50
CA ALA A 167 -2.87 -3.65 -7.65
C ALA A 167 -1.81 -2.52 -7.66
N ALA A 168 -2.09 -1.41 -8.35
CA ALA A 168 -1.19 -0.24 -8.37
C ALA A 168 -1.07 0.42 -6.98
N TYR A 169 -2.16 0.50 -6.20
CA TYR A 169 -2.11 0.96 -4.82
C TYR A 169 -1.23 0.05 -3.95
N LEU A 170 -1.44 -1.26 -4.02
CA LEU A 170 -0.68 -2.24 -3.25
C LEU A 170 0.81 -2.22 -3.61
N GLU A 171 1.14 -1.98 -4.88
CA GLU A 171 2.54 -1.83 -5.31
C GLU A 171 3.18 -0.52 -4.80
N LEU A 172 2.44 0.59 -4.71
CA LEU A 172 2.93 1.80 -4.03
C LEU A 172 3.27 1.49 -2.57
N MET A 173 2.39 0.77 -1.88
CA MET A 173 2.63 0.37 -0.49
C MET A 173 3.74 -0.68 -0.35
N ALA A 174 3.94 -1.54 -1.35
CA ALA A 174 5.06 -2.49 -1.41
C ALA A 174 6.40 -1.76 -1.43
N VAL A 175 6.53 -0.67 -2.20
CA VAL A 175 7.73 0.18 -2.19
C VAL A 175 7.98 0.78 -0.80
N GLU A 176 6.93 1.27 -0.12
CA GLU A 176 7.05 1.79 1.25
C GLU A 176 7.44 0.71 2.27
N SER A 177 6.95 -0.51 2.07
CA SER A 177 7.25 -1.65 2.92
C SER A 177 8.67 -2.13 2.69
N GLU A 178 9.08 -2.42 1.44
CA GLU A 178 10.40 -2.95 1.09
C GLU A 178 11.55 -2.04 1.50
N ASP A 179 11.37 -0.72 1.37
CA ASP A 179 12.39 0.27 1.68
C ASP A 179 11.78 1.47 2.43
N PRO A 180 11.61 1.36 3.77
CA PRO A 180 10.95 2.38 4.57
C PRO A 180 11.67 3.73 4.51
N PRO A 181 10.97 4.85 4.21
CA PRO A 181 11.61 6.14 3.99
C PRO A 181 12.18 6.76 5.27
N VAL A 182 11.72 6.34 6.45
CA VAL A 182 12.10 6.92 7.74
C VAL A 182 12.34 5.82 8.78
N LYS A 183 13.47 5.89 9.48
CA LYS A 183 13.77 5.14 10.70
C LYS A 183 14.46 6.07 11.69
N ASP A 184 14.17 5.94 12.98
CA ASP A 184 14.78 6.73 14.06
C ASP A 184 14.79 8.24 13.76
N ALA A 185 13.67 8.76 13.25
CA ALA A 185 13.51 10.15 12.79
C ALA A 185 14.57 10.65 11.78
N ALA A 186 15.18 9.75 11.01
CA ALA A 186 16.08 10.01 9.89
C ALA A 186 15.45 9.51 8.58
N LEU A 187 15.70 10.22 7.48
CA LEU A 187 15.44 9.75 6.14
C LEU A 187 16.43 8.63 5.81
N MET A 188 15.92 7.48 5.42
CA MET A 188 16.73 6.32 5.04
C MET A 188 16.99 6.24 3.54
N ILE A 189 16.27 7.05 2.77
CA ILE A 189 16.33 7.13 1.32
C ILE A 189 16.71 8.55 0.89
N GLY A 190 17.30 8.68 -0.30
CA GLY A 190 17.75 9.96 -0.86
C GLY A 190 16.61 10.93 -1.19
N TRP A 191 16.94 12.22 -1.32
CA TRP A 191 15.99 13.27 -1.69
C TRP A 191 15.35 13.05 -3.06
N ASP A 192 16.10 12.51 -4.01
CA ASP A 192 15.63 12.12 -5.34
C ASP A 192 14.55 11.02 -5.24
N GLU A 193 14.76 10.03 -4.38
CA GLU A 193 13.81 8.96 -4.14
C GLU A 193 12.53 9.48 -3.46
N ILE A 194 12.66 10.40 -2.48
CA ILE A 194 11.51 11.06 -1.85
C ILE A 194 10.64 11.75 -2.91
N LEU A 195 11.24 12.55 -3.80
CA LEU A 195 10.52 13.26 -4.85
C LEU A 195 9.92 12.30 -5.88
N ARG A 196 10.64 11.23 -6.25
CA ARG A 196 10.16 10.21 -7.20
C ARG A 196 8.95 9.45 -6.66
N ARG A 197 8.97 9.05 -5.39
CA ARG A 197 7.83 8.39 -4.72
C ARG A 197 6.63 9.33 -4.63
N ALA A 198 6.84 10.60 -4.25
CA ALA A 198 5.79 11.61 -4.26
C ALA A 198 5.16 11.81 -5.65
N ALA A 199 5.99 11.89 -6.70
CA ALA A 199 5.53 12.00 -8.08
C ALA A 199 4.70 10.79 -8.52
N ASN A 200 5.08 9.58 -8.12
CA ASN A 200 4.31 8.37 -8.40
C ASN A 200 2.94 8.38 -7.70
N GLN A 201 2.90 8.83 -6.43
CA GLN A 201 1.67 8.97 -5.66
C GLN A 201 0.74 10.03 -6.29
N GLU A 202 1.28 11.18 -6.68
CA GLU A 202 0.55 12.22 -7.42
C GLU A 202 -0.01 11.70 -8.75
N ARG A 203 0.82 11.00 -9.54
CA ARG A 203 0.40 10.39 -10.81
C ARG A 203 -0.74 9.40 -10.61
N PHE A 204 -0.68 8.57 -9.57
CA PHE A 204 -1.77 7.68 -9.20
C PHE A 204 -3.06 8.46 -8.96
N LEU A 205 -3.03 9.49 -8.10
CA LEU A 205 -4.20 10.31 -7.78
C LEU A 205 -4.78 11.02 -9.00
N ARG A 206 -3.92 11.52 -9.90
CA ARG A 206 -4.35 12.15 -11.16
C ARG A 206 -5.07 11.17 -12.07
N ILE A 207 -4.56 9.95 -12.23
CA ILE A 207 -5.20 8.88 -13.02
C ILE A 207 -6.57 8.54 -12.43
N GLN A 208 -6.65 8.32 -11.11
CA GLN A 208 -7.93 8.02 -10.45
C GLN A 208 -8.92 9.18 -10.60
N GLY A 209 -8.47 10.44 -10.45
CA GLY A 209 -9.30 11.62 -10.62
C GLY A 209 -9.82 11.84 -12.05
N ALA A 210 -9.01 11.52 -13.08
CA ALA A 210 -9.44 11.60 -14.47
C ALA A 210 -10.49 10.53 -14.82
N GLN A 211 -10.32 9.31 -14.28
CA GLN A 211 -11.28 8.22 -14.48
C GLN A 211 -12.66 8.53 -13.88
N VAL A 212 -12.72 9.24 -12.74
CA VAL A 212 -13.99 9.68 -12.14
C VAL A 212 -14.71 10.72 -13.01
N ARG A 213 -13.99 11.65 -13.65
CA ARG A 213 -14.59 12.69 -14.52
C ARG A 213 -15.11 12.15 -15.86
N GLY A 214 -14.56 11.01 -16.32
CA GLY A 214 -14.92 10.40 -17.59
C GLY A 214 -16.12 9.46 -17.56
N ARG A 215 -16.69 9.15 -16.39
CA ARG A 215 -17.82 8.21 -16.25
C ARG A 215 -19.11 8.96 -15.92
N GLY A 216 -20.17 8.71 -16.71
CA GLY A 216 -21.51 9.23 -16.47
C GLY A 216 -22.11 8.69 -15.16
N ALA A 217 -23.15 9.34 -14.65
CA ALA A 217 -23.76 9.15 -13.32
C ALA A 217 -24.38 7.75 -13.02
N GLY A 218 -24.05 6.70 -13.78
CA GLY A 218 -24.61 5.35 -13.67
C GLY A 218 -23.74 4.31 -12.96
N ASP A 219 -22.56 4.68 -12.43
CA ASP A 219 -21.65 3.71 -11.81
C ASP A 219 -22.15 3.21 -10.45
N VAL A 220 -22.22 1.88 -10.34
CA VAL A 220 -22.66 1.07 -9.19
C VAL A 220 -21.93 1.51 -7.92
N GLU A 221 -22.69 1.74 -6.85
CA GLU A 221 -22.25 2.22 -5.53
C GLU A 221 -21.03 1.45 -4.97
N GLY A 222 -20.92 0.14 -5.24
CA GLY A 222 -19.79 -0.70 -4.86
C GLY A 222 -18.44 -0.37 -5.53
N CYS A 223 -18.44 0.13 -6.77
CA CYS A 223 -17.22 0.58 -7.46
C CYS A 223 -16.59 1.83 -6.81
N ARG A 224 -17.33 2.51 -5.93
CA ARG A 224 -16.90 3.75 -5.27
C ARG A 224 -16.14 3.50 -3.98
N ALA A 225 -16.46 2.43 -3.24
CA ALA A 225 -15.96 2.22 -1.88
C ALA A 225 -14.45 1.96 -1.85
N TYR A 226 -13.96 0.91 -2.54
CA TYR A 226 -12.53 0.61 -2.56
C TYR A 226 -11.71 1.74 -3.20
N ARG A 227 -12.22 2.38 -4.26
CA ARG A 227 -11.54 3.53 -4.90
C ARG A 227 -11.38 4.68 -3.92
N THR A 228 -12.41 4.96 -3.13
CA THR A 228 -12.34 6.02 -2.11
C THR A 228 -11.27 5.69 -1.07
N ALA A 229 -11.23 4.43 -0.59
CA ALA A 229 -10.24 3.98 0.37
C ALA A 229 -8.80 4.16 -0.15
N ILE A 230 -8.48 3.62 -1.32
CA ILE A 230 -7.11 3.70 -1.88
C ILE A 230 -6.71 5.14 -2.23
N VAL A 231 -7.64 5.97 -2.71
CA VAL A 231 -7.37 7.40 -3.00
C VAL A 231 -7.07 8.17 -1.72
N GLN A 232 -7.81 7.92 -0.63
CA GLN A 232 -7.54 8.58 0.65
C GLN A 232 -6.21 8.11 1.26
N ALA A 233 -5.90 6.82 1.18
CA ALA A 233 -4.62 6.27 1.62
C ALA A 233 -3.44 6.93 0.88
N VAL A 234 -3.49 7.00 -0.46
CA VAL A 234 -2.43 7.62 -1.26
C VAL A 234 -2.35 9.13 -1.06
N ARG A 235 -3.46 9.83 -0.78
CA ARG A 235 -3.42 11.24 -0.38
C ARG A 235 -2.70 11.45 0.94
N GLY A 236 -2.97 10.61 1.93
CA GLY A 236 -2.25 10.62 3.21
C GLY A 236 -0.75 10.37 3.01
N LEU A 237 -0.41 9.41 2.15
CA LEU A 237 0.97 9.12 1.79
C LEU A 237 1.64 10.32 1.11
N LEU A 238 1.01 10.92 0.10
CA LEU A 238 1.54 12.10 -0.59
C LEU A 238 1.70 13.29 0.36
N LYS A 239 0.77 13.51 1.29
CA LYS A 239 0.91 14.54 2.33
C LYS A 239 2.13 14.29 3.22
N ARG A 240 2.41 13.02 3.57
CA ARG A 240 3.61 12.66 4.33
C ARG A 240 4.89 12.97 3.53
N TYR A 241 4.91 12.63 2.26
CA TYR A 241 6.04 12.92 1.36
C TYR A 241 6.24 14.41 1.09
N LEU A 242 5.15 15.20 1.04
CA LEU A 242 5.23 16.65 1.07
C LEU A 242 5.89 17.14 2.37
N GLY A 243 5.54 16.56 3.52
CA GLY A 243 6.23 16.83 4.77
C GLY A 243 7.74 16.59 4.66
N PHE A 244 8.15 15.44 4.13
CA PHE A 244 9.56 15.15 3.90
C PHE A 244 10.21 16.18 2.98
N ALA A 245 9.57 16.53 1.86
CA ALA A 245 10.10 17.51 0.91
C ALA A 245 10.10 18.97 1.44
N LEU A 246 9.35 19.30 2.48
CA LEU A 246 9.35 20.64 3.05
C LEU A 246 10.26 20.79 4.28
N TYR A 247 10.53 19.69 4.98
CA TYR A 247 11.17 19.72 6.30
C TYR A 247 12.36 18.77 6.43
N GLY A 248 12.37 17.65 5.71
CA GLY A 248 13.20 16.49 6.03
C GLY A 248 12.68 15.75 7.26
N CYS A 249 13.59 15.18 8.04
CA CYS A 249 13.30 14.60 9.35
C CYS A 249 14.26 15.19 10.41
N ASN A 250 14.02 14.94 11.70
CA ASN A 250 14.83 15.55 12.77
C ASN A 250 16.33 15.19 12.66
N ASN A 251 16.66 13.94 12.34
CA ASN A 251 18.05 13.50 12.23
C ASN A 251 18.64 13.70 10.82
N THR A 252 17.82 14.10 9.86
CA THR A 252 18.20 14.42 8.47
C THR A 252 17.36 15.59 7.97
N PRO A 253 17.53 16.79 8.55
CA PRO A 253 16.70 17.93 8.23
C PRO A 253 17.02 18.45 6.84
N LEU A 254 16.03 19.05 6.16
CA LEU A 254 16.26 19.73 4.89
C LEU A 254 17.20 20.94 5.03
N PHE A 255 17.22 21.56 6.21
CA PHE A 255 18.07 22.70 6.53
C PHE A 255 18.98 22.36 7.69
N ASP A 256 20.26 22.69 7.55
CA ASP A 256 21.22 22.57 8.63
C ASP A 256 20.76 23.37 9.86
N TYR A 257 20.90 22.77 11.03
CA TYR A 257 20.38 23.35 12.27
C TYR A 257 21.02 24.69 12.64
N TRP A 258 22.28 24.92 12.24
CA TRP A 258 23.06 26.08 12.67
C TRP A 258 23.10 27.17 11.60
N THR A 259 23.56 26.80 10.41
CA THR A 259 23.74 27.69 9.27
C THR A 259 22.41 28.03 8.60
N LYS A 260 21.38 27.21 8.82
CA LYS A 260 20.08 27.29 8.15
C LYS A 260 20.15 27.07 6.65
N GLU A 261 21.28 26.60 6.13
CA GLU A 261 21.46 26.33 4.70
C GLU A 261 20.71 25.06 4.32
N MET A 262 20.03 25.10 3.17
CA MET A 262 19.41 23.92 2.57
C MET A 262 20.49 22.89 2.21
N ASP A 263 20.18 21.63 2.44
CA ASP A 263 21.02 20.52 1.99
C ASP A 263 21.32 20.66 0.47
N PRO A 264 22.61 20.72 0.07
CA PRO A 264 22.99 20.87 -1.33
C PRO A 264 22.57 19.66 -2.19
N GLU A 265 22.45 18.47 -1.62
CA GLU A 265 21.94 17.28 -2.32
C GLU A 265 20.45 17.40 -2.59
N ALA A 266 19.68 17.85 -1.60
CA ALA A 266 18.26 18.17 -1.79
C ALA A 266 18.08 19.22 -2.89
N ARG A 267 18.84 20.32 -2.85
CA ARG A 267 18.75 21.37 -3.87
C ARG A 267 18.95 20.82 -5.30
N ARG A 268 19.93 19.92 -5.49
CA ARG A 268 20.15 19.27 -6.80
C ARG A 268 18.99 18.35 -7.18
N ALA A 269 18.51 17.52 -6.25
CA ALA A 269 17.40 16.62 -6.49
C ALA A 269 16.12 17.37 -6.89
N TYR A 270 15.85 18.55 -6.30
CA TYR A 270 14.65 19.35 -6.60
C TYR A 270 14.74 19.94 -8.00
N ALA A 271 15.90 20.46 -8.38
CA ALA A 271 16.13 20.98 -9.72
C ALA A 271 15.99 19.89 -10.78
N GLU A 272 16.54 18.69 -10.52
CA GLU A 272 16.44 17.54 -11.43
C GLU A 272 15.02 16.99 -11.54
N TYR A 273 14.31 16.92 -10.42
CA TYR A 273 12.90 16.54 -10.40
C TYR A 273 12.06 17.51 -11.25
N LEU A 274 12.20 18.81 -11.04
CA LEU A 274 11.39 19.83 -11.72
C LEU A 274 11.69 19.96 -13.22
N SER A 275 12.87 19.53 -13.70
CA SER A 275 13.17 19.52 -15.15
C SER A 275 12.43 18.40 -15.90
N HIS A 276 11.87 17.42 -15.20
CA HIS A 276 11.17 16.26 -15.77
C HIS A 276 9.76 16.06 -15.21
N ALA A 277 9.34 16.86 -14.22
CA ALA A 277 8.06 16.71 -13.54
C ALA A 277 6.87 16.97 -14.49
N GLU A 278 5.83 16.16 -14.35
CA GLU A 278 4.52 16.47 -14.93
C GLU A 278 3.83 17.54 -14.06
N ASP A 279 2.99 18.37 -14.69
CA ASP A 279 2.19 19.35 -13.96
C ASP A 279 1.19 18.64 -13.02
N GLY A 280 1.29 18.97 -11.75
CA GLY A 280 0.52 18.40 -10.65
C GLY A 280 0.50 19.34 -9.44
N GLU A 281 -0.31 19.02 -8.44
CA GLU A 281 -0.41 19.80 -7.21
C GLU A 281 0.91 19.79 -6.43
N PHE A 282 1.54 18.61 -6.28
CA PHE A 282 2.81 18.44 -5.59
C PHE A 282 3.94 19.12 -6.37
N SER A 283 4.09 18.85 -7.67
CA SER A 283 5.11 19.53 -8.49
C SER A 283 4.95 21.05 -8.50
N THR A 284 3.72 21.57 -8.50
CA THR A 284 3.43 23.01 -8.38
C THR A 284 3.90 23.57 -7.03
N GLN A 285 3.61 22.89 -5.91
CA GLN A 285 4.07 23.36 -4.60
C GLN A 285 5.59 23.28 -4.47
N ILE A 286 6.23 22.22 -4.98
CA ILE A 286 7.70 22.11 -4.95
C ILE A 286 8.36 23.19 -5.81
N LYS A 287 7.80 23.51 -6.97
CA LYS A 287 8.29 24.61 -7.81
C LYS A 287 8.20 25.95 -7.10
N ALA A 288 7.03 26.28 -6.57
CA ALA A 288 6.83 27.53 -5.84
C ALA A 288 7.69 27.58 -4.56
N TYR A 289 7.94 26.45 -3.90
CA TYR A 289 8.85 26.38 -2.78
C TYR A 289 10.30 26.69 -3.19
N LEU A 290 10.75 26.14 -4.32
CA LEU A 290 12.10 26.38 -4.83
C LEU A 290 12.31 27.85 -5.24
N ASP A 291 11.27 28.51 -5.77
CA ASP A 291 11.30 29.95 -6.07
C ASP A 291 11.48 30.77 -4.78
N VAL A 292 10.70 30.48 -3.74
CA VAL A 292 10.84 31.14 -2.42
C VAL A 292 12.22 30.88 -1.81
N LEU A 293 12.75 29.66 -1.96
CA LEU A 293 14.10 29.33 -1.49
C LEU A 293 15.17 30.12 -2.25
N ALA A 294 15.05 30.26 -3.57
CA ALA A 294 15.99 31.02 -4.39
C ALA A 294 16.02 32.51 -4.00
N GLU A 295 14.87 33.11 -3.71
CA GLU A 295 14.76 34.49 -3.21
C GLU A 295 15.38 34.71 -1.82
N ASN A 296 15.58 33.62 -1.06
CA ASN A 296 16.08 33.63 0.31
C ASN A 296 17.46 32.96 0.44
N ASP A 297 18.26 32.96 -0.63
CA ASP A 297 19.61 32.40 -0.69
C ASP A 297 19.69 30.93 -0.22
N TYR A 298 18.61 30.16 -0.43
CA TYR A 298 18.44 28.78 0.01
C TYR A 298 18.65 28.58 1.52
N ARG A 299 18.24 29.56 2.32
CA ARG A 299 18.27 29.49 3.79
C ARG A 299 16.88 29.41 4.39
N LEU A 300 16.75 28.75 5.53
CA LEU A 300 15.53 28.77 6.34
C LEU A 300 15.36 30.14 7.01
N THR A 301 14.80 31.09 6.26
CA THR A 301 14.38 32.40 6.76
C THR A 301 12.95 32.34 7.32
N PRO A 302 12.47 33.38 8.03
CA PRO A 302 11.06 33.47 8.43
C PRO A 302 10.07 33.38 7.26
N ALA A 303 10.43 33.88 6.07
CA ALA A 303 9.59 33.79 4.88
C ALA A 303 9.48 32.35 4.36
N VAL A 304 10.61 31.64 4.28
CA VAL A 304 10.66 30.22 3.91
C VAL A 304 9.89 29.36 4.92
N ASP A 305 10.05 29.64 6.22
CA ASP A 305 9.34 28.91 7.28
C ASP A 305 7.82 29.16 7.24
N ALA A 306 7.40 30.41 7.00
CA ALA A 306 6.00 30.75 6.83
C ALA A 306 5.39 30.03 5.61
N TYR A 307 6.11 30.02 4.48
CA TYR A 307 5.66 29.35 3.26
C TYR A 307 5.44 27.85 3.49
N ARG A 308 6.43 27.11 4.00
CA ARG A 308 6.29 25.66 4.21
C ARG A 308 5.19 25.30 5.21
N LYS A 309 4.98 26.14 6.23
CA LYS A 309 3.86 25.96 7.18
C LYS A 309 2.51 26.16 6.51
N GLN A 310 2.38 27.22 5.72
CA GLN A 310 1.16 27.50 4.95
C GLN A 310 0.83 26.32 4.03
N VAL A 311 1.75 25.95 3.13
CA VAL A 311 1.56 24.85 2.17
C VAL A 311 1.14 23.56 2.88
N PHE A 312 1.86 23.16 3.94
CA PHE A 312 1.57 21.91 4.63
C PHE A 312 0.21 21.92 5.35
N SER A 313 -0.20 23.06 5.89
CA SER A 313 -1.49 23.21 6.59
C SER A 313 -2.70 23.23 5.66
N THR A 314 -2.52 23.71 4.42
CA THR A 314 -3.60 23.81 3.42
C THR A 314 -3.69 22.60 2.50
N TRP A 315 -2.81 21.60 2.67
CA TRP A 315 -2.76 20.37 1.87
C TRP A 315 -3.85 19.38 2.25
#